data_AF-A0A4P9W8J0-F1
#
_entry.id   AF-A0A4P9W8J0-F1
#
_cell.length_a   1.000
_cell.length_b   1.000
_cell.length_c   1.000
_cell.angle_alpha   90.00
_cell.angle_beta   90.00
_cell.angle_gamma   90.00
#
_symmetry.space_group_name_H-M   'P 1'
#
loop_
_entity.id
_entity.type
_entity.pdbx_description
1 polymer ?
#
loop_
_entity_poly.entity_id
_entity_poly.type
_entity_poly.pdbx_seq_one_letter_code
_entity_poly.pdbx_strand_id
1 'polypeptide(L)' 'LFCICRSADDGDPSRTMIGCDICQEWFHFTCVNLTDAEAEALDRYMCPVC' A
#
# COMPACT_ATOMS: atom_id res chain seq x y z
N LEU A 1 4.78 -7.02 -10.76
CA LEU A 1 4.06 -7.69 -9.66
C LEU A 1 4.50 -7.00 -8.40
N PHE A 2 3.57 -6.36 -7.69
CA PHE A 2 3.82 -5.56 -6.49
C PHE A 2 3.03 -6.14 -5.33
N CYS A 3 3.17 -5.53 -4.14
CA CYS A 3 2.47 -5.90 -2.92
C CYS A 3 2.77 -7.35 -2.45
N ILE A 4 2.32 -7.68 -1.24
CA ILE A 4 2.40 -9.03 -0.68
C ILE A 4 1.55 -10.05 -1.46
N CYS A 5 0.50 -9.60 -2.15
CA CYS A 5 -0.35 -10.48 -2.95
C CYS A 5 0.27 -10.85 -4.30
N ARG A 6 1.44 -10.28 -4.65
CA ARG A 6 2.13 -10.48 -5.93
C ARG A 6 1.20 -10.22 -7.12
N SER A 7 0.43 -9.14 -7.07
CA SER A 7 -0.45 -8.70 -8.17
C SER A 7 0.00 -7.34 -8.70
N ALA A 8 -0.34 -7.02 -9.94
CA ALA A 8 -0.20 -5.66 -10.44
C ALA A 8 -1.37 -4.80 -9.94
N ASP A 9 -1.20 -3.48 -9.98
CA ASP A 9 -2.33 -2.57 -10.00
C ASP A 9 -3.17 -2.90 -11.24
N ASP A 10 -4.40 -3.33 -11.02
CA ASP A 10 -5.37 -3.68 -12.06
C ASP A 10 -6.20 -2.47 -12.51
N GLY A 11 -5.87 -1.27 -12.01
CA GLY A 11 -6.56 -0.03 -12.34
C GLY A 11 -7.95 0.06 -11.73
N ASP A 12 -8.25 -0.79 -10.73
CA ASP A 12 -9.47 -0.70 -9.95
C ASP A 12 -9.35 0.46 -8.95
N PRO A 13 -10.22 1.48 -9.01
CA PRO A 13 -10.21 2.60 -8.07
C PRO A 13 -10.37 2.18 -6.60
N SER A 14 -10.88 0.96 -6.34
CA SER A 14 -10.99 0.39 -4.99
C SER A 14 -9.69 -0.26 -4.50
N ARG A 15 -8.65 -0.35 -5.34
CA ARG A 15 -7.35 -0.97 -5.04
C ARG A 15 -6.21 0.05 -4.99
N THR A 16 -6.43 1.16 -4.28
CA THR A 16 -5.42 2.17 -4.01
C THR A 16 -4.13 1.56 -3.43
N MET A 17 -2.98 2.07 -3.86
CA MET A 17 -1.67 1.62 -3.41
C MET A 17 -0.91 2.72 -2.65
N ILE A 18 -0.15 2.32 -1.64
CA ILE A 18 0.78 3.18 -0.89
C ILE A 18 2.21 2.66 -1.04
N GLY A 19 3.17 3.59 -1.15
CA GLY A 19 4.59 3.28 -1.21
C GLY A 19 5.21 3.24 0.19
N CYS A 20 6.00 2.20 0.50
CA CYS A 20 6.76 2.12 1.73
C CYS A 20 8.04 2.95 1.67
N ASP A 21 8.26 3.81 2.67
CA ASP A 21 9.47 4.62 2.81
C ASP A 21 10.76 3.81 3.04
N ILE A 22 10.64 2.59 3.55
CA ILE A 22 11.78 1.76 3.95
C ILE A 22 12.26 0.87 2.80
N CYS A 23 11.39 0.03 2.25
CA CYS A 23 11.74 -0.89 1.16
C CYS A 23 11.45 -0.34 -0.25
N GLN A 24 10.79 0.82 -0.35
CA GLN A 24 10.39 1.43 -1.62
C GLN A 24 9.47 0.55 -2.49
N GLU A 25 8.81 -0.45 -1.90
CA GLU A 25 7.78 -1.26 -2.56
C GLU A 25 6.38 -0.66 -2.37
N TRP A 26 5.48 -1.03 -3.29
CA TRP A 26 4.09 -0.59 -3.31
C TRP A 26 3.15 -1.66 -2.76
N PHE A 27 2.19 -1.26 -1.93
CA PHE A 27 1.25 -2.14 -1.26
C PHE A 27 -0.19 -1.65 -1.43
N HIS A 28 -1.11 -2.57 -1.73
CA HIS A 28 -2.54 -2.24 -1.71
C HIS A 28 -3.00 -1.96 -0.29
N PHE A 29 -3.83 -0.94 -0.13
CA PHE A 29 -4.43 -0.55 1.14
C PHE A 29 -5.12 -1.75 1.82
N THR A 30 -5.91 -2.49 1.05
CA THR A 30 -6.60 -3.70 1.51
C THR A 30 -5.65 -4.84 1.90
N CYS A 31 -4.48 -4.96 1.25
CA CYS A 31 -3.51 -6.00 1.58
C CYS A 31 -2.74 -5.72 2.87
N VAL A 32 -2.60 -4.44 3.24
CA VAL A 32 -1.89 -4.01 4.46
C VAL A 32 -2.84 -3.46 5.52
N ASN A 33 -4.14 -3.65 5.31
CA ASN A 33 -5.23 -3.21 6.19
C ASN A 33 -5.13 -1.72 6.56
N LEU A 34 -4.83 -0.90 5.55
CA LEU A 34 -4.78 0.56 5.64
C LEU A 34 -6.06 1.13 5.04
N THR A 35 -6.63 2.14 5.68
CA THR A 35 -7.78 2.90 5.16
C THR A 35 -7.33 4.24 4.57
N ASP A 36 -8.13 4.84 3.69
CA ASP A 36 -7.81 6.15 3.11
C ASP A 36 -7.64 7.24 4.16
N ALA A 37 -8.46 7.21 5.22
CA ALA A 37 -8.35 8.16 6.32
C ALA A 37 -7.03 8.01 7.11
N GLU A 38 -6.54 6.78 7.29
CA GLU A 38 -5.23 6.54 7.91
C GLU A 38 -4.11 6.98 6.97
N ALA A 39 -4.22 6.68 5.67
CA ALA A 39 -3.23 7.09 4.67
C ALA A 39 -3.11 8.62 4.57
N GLU A 40 -4.23 9.36 4.63
CA GLU A 40 -4.23 10.83 4.63
C GLU A 40 -3.60 11.43 5.90
N ALA A 41 -3.68 10.72 7.04
CA ALA A 41 -3.08 11.14 8.30
C ALA A 41 -1.59 10.77 8.40
N LEU A 42 -1.08 9.91 7.52
CA LEU A 42 0.30 9.44 7.52
C LEU A 42 1.19 10.34 6.66
N ASP A 43 2.19 10.93 7.28
CA ASP A 43 3.23 11.70 6.58
C ASP A 43 4.27 10.77 5.91
N ARG A 44 4.45 9.57 6.49
CA ARG A 44 5.34 8.51 6.00
C ARG A 44 4.74 7.15 6.30
N TYR A 45 4.90 6.20 5.39
CA TYR A 45 4.33 4.85 5.52
C TYR A 45 5.42 3.78 5.59
N MET A 46 5.30 2.91 6.59
CA MET A 46 6.14 1.72 6.76
C MET A 46 5.26 0.48 6.60
N CYS A 47 5.63 -0.42 5.69
CA CYS A 47 4.87 -1.64 5.49
C CYS A 47 5.10 -2.65 6.62
N PRO A 48 4.17 -3.58 6.88
CA PRO A 48 4.27 -4.54 8.00
C PRO A 48 5.42 -5.55 7.89
N VAL A 49 6.10 -5.61 6.73
CA VAL A 49 7.15 -6.58 6.43
C VAL A 49 8.55 -5.99 6.62
N CYS A 50 8.67 -4.67 6.75
CA CYS A 50 9.91 -3.98 7.11
C CYS A 50 10.10 -3.98 8.63
#